data_AF-A0AAD4GAA0-F1
#
_entry.id   AF-A0AAD4GAA0-F1
#
_cell.length_a   1.000
_cell.length_b   1.000
_cell.length_c   1.000
_cell.angle_alpha   90.00
_cell.angle_beta   90.00
_cell.angle_gamma   90.00
#
_symmetry.space_group_name_H-M   'P 1'
#
loop_
_entity.id
_entity.type
_entity.pdbx_description
1 polymer ?
#
loop_
_entity_poly.entity_id
_entity_poly.type
_entity_poly.pdbx_seq_one_letter_code
_entity_poly.pdbx_strand_id
1 'polypeptide(L)'
;QQISKGLQRRSAAIRKAIQRYNTSATALIPSRPVISWKDVVKYTFLGEFDILRQSDTNVRDREWAKPAVREATTKFFKLNRAKEEIVRLEVEIRRLHTAIHDEEKTVSSVITSLLETDPHLGCEIRRSHRPRTAVNGIHLYRLDQIRK
;
A
#
# COMPACT_ATOMS: atom_id res chain seq x y z
N GLN A 1 -9.85 -12.76 26.25
CA GLN A 1 -10.18 -13.45 24.96
C GLN A 1 -11.55 -13.01 24.42
N GLN A 2 -11.71 -11.75 23.98
CA GLN A 2 -12.98 -11.25 23.39
C GLN A 2 -13.01 -11.39 21.86
N ILE A 3 -11.87 -11.17 21.20
CA ILE A 3 -11.74 -11.20 19.73
C ILE A 3 -12.07 -12.59 19.16
N SER A 4 -11.48 -13.65 19.74
CA SER A 4 -11.73 -15.03 19.30
C SER A 4 -13.21 -15.44 19.42
N LYS A 5 -13.86 -15.10 20.54
CA LYS A 5 -15.30 -15.35 20.76
C LYS A 5 -16.17 -14.55 19.76
N GLY A 6 -15.79 -13.31 19.47
CA GLY A 6 -16.45 -12.48 18.45
C GLY A 6 -16.38 -13.11 17.05
N LEU A 7 -15.21 -13.60 16.67
CA LEU A 7 -15.00 -14.25 15.37
C LEU A 7 -15.83 -15.53 15.23
N GLN A 8 -15.88 -16.36 16.27
CA GLN A 8 -16.71 -17.57 16.31
C GLN A 8 -18.20 -17.25 16.16
N ARG A 9 -18.71 -16.25 16.89
CA ARG A 9 -20.11 -15.79 16.79
C ARG A 9 -20.45 -15.32 15.37
N ARG A 10 -19.57 -14.53 14.76
CA ARG A 10 -19.77 -14.05 13.39
C ARG A 10 -19.77 -15.19 12.38
N SER A 11 -18.85 -16.16 12.51
CA SER A 11 -18.83 -17.36 11.66
C SER A 11 -20.14 -18.17 11.77
N ALA A 12 -20.63 -18.38 13.00
CA ALA A 12 -21.89 -19.07 13.23
C ALA A 12 -23.09 -18.31 12.63
N ALA A 13 -23.11 -16.98 12.76
CA ALA A 13 -24.16 -16.13 12.17
C ALA A 13 -24.19 -16.23 10.64
N ILE A 14 -23.03 -16.19 9.99
CA ILE A 14 -22.94 -16.33 8.52
C ILE A 14 -23.40 -17.72 8.09
N ARG A 15 -23.00 -18.79 8.78
CA ARG A 15 -23.49 -20.16 8.47
C ARG A 15 -25.01 -20.28 8.56
N LYS A 16 -25.62 -19.71 9.60
CA LYS A 16 -27.08 -19.68 9.75
C LYS A 16 -27.75 -18.88 8.62
N ALA A 17 -27.16 -17.75 8.22
CA ALA A 17 -27.66 -16.95 7.11
C ALA A 17 -27.62 -17.73 5.78
N ILE A 18 -26.54 -18.46 5.50
CA ILE A 18 -26.42 -19.35 4.33
C ILE A 18 -27.52 -20.41 4.33
N GLN A 19 -27.76 -21.08 5.47
CA GLN A 19 -28.82 -22.09 5.59
C GLN A 19 -30.20 -21.48 5.28
N ARG A 20 -30.53 -20.34 5.91
CA ARG A 20 -31.80 -19.65 5.70
C ARG A 20 -32.00 -19.23 4.24
N TYR A 21 -30.96 -18.71 3.60
CA TYR A 21 -30.97 -18.38 2.17
C TYR A 21 -31.23 -19.65 1.35
N ASN A 22 -30.48 -20.74 1.56
CA ASN A 22 -30.60 -21.96 0.78
C ASN A 22 -32.00 -22.58 0.90
N THR A 23 -32.60 -22.62 2.09
CA THR A 23 -33.99 -23.07 2.30
C THR A 23 -34.99 -22.24 1.49
N SER A 24 -34.81 -20.91 1.49
CA SER A 24 -35.70 -20.00 0.74
C SER A 24 -35.47 -20.14 -0.78
N ALA A 25 -34.22 -20.27 -1.20
CA ALA A 25 -33.81 -20.43 -2.60
C ALA A 25 -34.42 -21.67 -3.25
N THR A 26 -34.49 -22.79 -2.52
CA THR A 26 -35.11 -24.03 -2.99
C THR A 26 -36.64 -23.98 -3.05
N ALA A 27 -37.27 -23.10 -2.26
CA ALA A 27 -38.73 -22.95 -2.22
C ALA A 27 -39.29 -22.02 -3.31
N LEU A 28 -38.44 -21.28 -4.02
CA LEU A 28 -38.84 -20.40 -5.11
C LEU A 28 -39.14 -21.17 -6.41
N ILE A 29 -39.97 -20.59 -7.27
CA ILE A 29 -40.27 -21.11 -8.61
C ILE A 29 -39.92 -20.02 -9.64
N PRO A 30 -38.88 -20.22 -10.48
CA PRO A 30 -37.96 -21.35 -10.50
C PRO A 30 -37.01 -21.34 -9.29
N SER A 31 -36.51 -22.53 -8.91
CA SER A 31 -35.57 -22.65 -7.79
C SER A 31 -34.29 -21.88 -8.09
N ARG A 32 -33.71 -21.28 -7.04
CA ARG A 32 -32.48 -20.50 -7.13
C ARG A 32 -31.26 -21.34 -6.70
N PRO A 33 -30.06 -21.05 -7.22
CA PRO A 33 -28.84 -21.77 -6.82
C PRO A 33 -28.54 -21.60 -5.33
N VAL A 34 -28.16 -22.70 -4.68
CA VAL A 34 -27.68 -22.71 -3.30
C VAL A 34 -26.24 -22.19 -3.21
N ILE A 35 -25.87 -21.61 -2.07
CA ILE A 35 -24.56 -21.02 -1.81
C ILE A 35 -23.86 -21.82 -0.71
N SER A 36 -22.57 -22.11 -0.89
CA SER A 36 -21.73 -22.75 0.13
C SER A 36 -20.90 -21.72 0.90
N TRP A 37 -20.34 -22.12 2.05
CA TRP A 37 -19.37 -21.30 2.77
C TRP A 37 -18.15 -20.93 1.90
N LYS A 38 -17.69 -21.86 1.06
CA LYS A 38 -16.55 -21.62 0.15
C LYS A 38 -16.87 -20.51 -0.84
N ASP A 39 -18.10 -20.47 -1.36
CA ASP A 39 -18.54 -19.43 -2.29
C ASP A 39 -18.58 -18.06 -1.62
N VAL A 40 -19.07 -18.00 -0.37
CA VAL A 40 -19.08 -16.75 0.40
C VAL A 40 -17.65 -16.24 0.59
N VAL A 41 -16.72 -17.09 1.03
CA VAL A 41 -15.30 -16.71 1.20
C VAL A 41 -14.68 -16.29 -0.12
N LYS A 42 -14.98 -16.99 -1.21
CA LYS A 42 -14.46 -16.71 -2.55
C LYS A 42 -14.83 -15.31 -3.05
N TYR A 43 -16.00 -14.80 -2.64
CA TYR A 43 -16.53 -13.50 -3.08
C TYR A 43 -16.56 -12.43 -1.99
N THR A 44 -15.93 -12.63 -0.83
CA THR A 44 -15.89 -11.59 0.23
C THR A 44 -15.32 -10.28 -0.27
N PHE A 45 -14.37 -10.33 -1.20
CA PHE A 45 -13.76 -9.13 -1.79
C PHE A 45 -14.78 -8.26 -2.55
N LEU A 46 -15.85 -8.85 -3.11
CA LEU A 46 -16.91 -8.06 -3.75
C LEU A 46 -17.70 -7.25 -2.73
N GLY A 47 -17.80 -7.75 -1.49
CA GLY A 47 -18.40 -7.04 -0.37
C GLY A 47 -17.58 -5.86 0.15
N GLU A 48 -16.34 -5.67 -0.33
CA GLU A 48 -15.51 -4.50 -0.01
C GLU A 48 -15.90 -3.26 -0.83
N PHE A 49 -16.72 -3.45 -1.88
CA PHE A 49 -17.15 -2.38 -2.77
C PHE A 49 -18.62 -2.03 -2.48
N ASP A 50 -18.85 -1.05 -1.61
CA ASP A 50 -20.21 -0.62 -1.24
C ASP A 50 -21.06 -0.19 -2.45
N ILE A 51 -20.43 0.30 -3.52
CA ILE A 51 -21.08 0.64 -4.79
C ILE A 51 -21.76 -0.57 -5.45
N LEU A 52 -21.24 -1.79 -5.25
CA LEU A 52 -21.83 -3.01 -5.78
C LEU A 52 -23.04 -3.49 -4.97
N ARG A 53 -23.23 -2.96 -3.76
CA ARG A 53 -24.35 -3.32 -2.89
C ARG A 53 -25.67 -2.74 -3.37
N GLN A 54 -25.61 -1.63 -4.10
CA GLN A 54 -26.76 -0.93 -4.67
C GLN A 54 -26.98 -1.26 -6.16
N SER A 55 -26.04 -1.94 -6.83
CA SER A 55 -26.22 -2.36 -8.21
C SER A 55 -27.04 -3.66 -8.24
N ASP A 56 -28.24 -3.63 -8.84
CA ASP A 56 -29.09 -4.82 -9.05
C ASP A 56 -28.51 -5.83 -10.08
N THR A 57 -27.28 -5.62 -10.51
CA THR A 57 -26.63 -6.45 -11.52
C THR A 57 -25.89 -7.61 -10.85
N ASN A 58 -26.14 -8.84 -11.33
CA ASN A 58 -25.32 -9.99 -10.93
C ASN A 58 -23.90 -9.84 -11.49
N VAL A 59 -23.00 -9.27 -10.68
CA VAL A 59 -21.60 -9.05 -11.09
C VAL A 59 -20.76 -10.32 -11.07
N ARG A 60 -21.24 -11.41 -10.46
CA ARG A 60 -20.48 -12.68 -10.33
C ARG A 60 -20.13 -13.32 -11.66
N ASP A 61 -20.94 -13.08 -12.69
CA ASP A 61 -20.73 -13.62 -14.03
C ASP A 61 -19.72 -12.78 -14.84
N ARG A 62 -19.36 -11.58 -14.36
CA ARG A 62 -18.38 -10.72 -15.01
C ARG A 62 -16.98 -11.28 -14.83
N GLU A 63 -16.18 -11.24 -15.88
CA GLU A 63 -14.81 -11.78 -15.83
C GLU A 63 -13.94 -11.13 -14.77
N TRP A 64 -14.06 -9.81 -14.56
CA TRP A 64 -13.30 -9.08 -13.54
C TRP A 64 -13.67 -9.50 -12.09
N ALA A 65 -14.86 -10.07 -11.89
CA ALA A 65 -15.34 -10.57 -10.60
C ALA A 65 -14.92 -12.04 -10.35
N LYS A 66 -14.35 -12.73 -11.35
CA LYS A 66 -13.79 -14.07 -11.16
C LYS A 66 -12.48 -13.94 -10.37
N PRO A 67 -12.32 -14.63 -9.22
CA PRO A 67 -11.14 -14.48 -8.37
C PRO A 67 -9.82 -14.73 -9.07
N ALA A 68 -9.76 -15.74 -9.95
CA ALA A 68 -8.55 -16.06 -10.71
C ALA A 68 -8.15 -14.90 -11.65
N VAL A 69 -9.12 -14.28 -12.32
CA VAL A 69 -8.90 -13.11 -13.18
C VAL A 69 -8.44 -11.94 -12.31
N ARG A 70 -9.11 -11.65 -11.20
CA ARG A 70 -8.73 -10.58 -10.27
C ARG A 70 -7.30 -10.75 -9.75
N GLU A 71 -6.90 -11.97 -9.38
CA GLU A 71 -5.55 -12.28 -8.93
C GLU A 71 -4.53 -12.04 -10.05
N ALA A 72 -4.79 -12.54 -11.26
CA ALA A 72 -3.94 -12.33 -12.43
C ALA A 72 -3.81 -10.84 -12.77
N THR A 73 -4.92 -10.11 -12.80
CA THR A 73 -4.95 -8.65 -13.03
C THR A 73 -4.15 -7.89 -11.97
N THR A 74 -4.27 -8.29 -10.70
CA THR A 74 -3.50 -7.67 -9.61
C THR A 74 -2.01 -7.90 -9.79
N LYS A 75 -1.58 -9.13 -10.13
CA LYS A 75 -0.18 -9.44 -10.42
C LYS A 75 0.33 -8.67 -11.63
N PHE A 76 -0.46 -8.61 -12.70
CA PHE A 76 -0.12 -7.88 -13.92
C PHE A 76 0.09 -6.38 -13.66
N PHE A 77 -0.85 -5.74 -12.95
CA PHE A 77 -0.69 -4.31 -12.63
C PHE A 77 0.44 -4.06 -11.64
N LYS A 78 0.67 -4.94 -10.67
CA LYS A 78 1.86 -4.84 -9.80
C LYS A 78 3.16 -4.91 -10.62
N LEU A 79 3.23 -5.78 -11.62
CA LEU A 79 4.38 -5.87 -12.52
C LEU A 79 4.56 -4.59 -13.34
N ASN A 80 3.48 -4.06 -13.92
CA ASN A 80 3.55 -2.80 -14.68
C ASN A 80 4.00 -1.64 -13.79
N ARG A 81 3.43 -1.52 -12.59
CA ARG A 81 3.84 -0.48 -11.63
C ARG A 81 5.28 -0.66 -11.16
N ALA A 82 5.76 -1.89 -10.98
CA ALA A 82 7.16 -2.13 -10.67
C ALA A 82 8.10 -1.64 -11.79
N LYS A 83 7.74 -1.83 -13.06
CA LYS A 83 8.51 -1.31 -14.20
C LYS A 83 8.54 0.21 -14.23
N GLU A 84 7.40 0.85 -14.00
CA GLU A 84 7.32 2.31 -13.90
C GLU A 84 8.14 2.85 -12.71
N GLU A 85 8.06 2.15 -11.57
CA GLU A 85 8.76 2.54 -10.36
C GLU A 85 10.29 2.44 -10.52
N ILE A 86 10.80 1.46 -11.28
CA ILE A 86 12.22 1.39 -11.62
C ILE A 86 12.66 2.68 -12.34
N VAL A 87 11.94 3.10 -13.38
CA VAL A 87 12.25 4.32 -14.14
C VAL A 87 12.16 5.56 -13.24
N ARG A 88 11.15 5.62 -12.36
CA ARG A 88 10.99 6.71 -11.41
C ARG A 88 12.14 6.77 -10.41
N LEU A 89 12.55 5.62 -9.86
CA LEU A 89 13.63 5.52 -8.89
C LEU A 89 14.97 5.97 -9.49
N GLU A 90 15.25 5.70 -10.77
CA GLU A 90 16.47 6.20 -11.42
C GLU A 90 16.55 7.74 -11.41
N VAL A 91 15.43 8.41 -11.64
CA VAL A 91 15.34 9.88 -11.58
C VAL A 91 15.48 10.35 -10.13
N GLU A 92 14.79 9.69 -9.20
CA GLU A 92 14.77 10.09 -7.80
C GLU A 92 16.13 9.89 -7.11
N ILE A 93 16.86 8.83 -7.46
CA ILE A 93 18.24 8.59 -6.99
C ILE A 93 19.14 9.77 -7.37
N ARG A 94 19.07 10.23 -8.63
CA ARG A 94 19.86 11.38 -9.09
C ARG A 94 19.44 12.66 -8.37
N ARG A 95 18.14 12.90 -8.23
CA ARG A 95 17.60 14.07 -7.52
C ARG A 95 18.04 14.11 -6.06
N LEU A 96 17.96 12.99 -5.35
CA LEU A 96 18.40 12.89 -3.96
C LEU A 96 19.90 13.15 -3.83
N HIS A 97 20.71 12.58 -4.74
CA HIS A 97 22.15 12.82 -4.76
C HIS A 97 22.48 14.31 -4.99
N THR A 98 21.84 14.95 -5.96
CA THR A 98 22.01 16.38 -6.23
C THR A 98 21.55 17.23 -5.05
N ALA A 99 20.39 16.93 -4.47
CA ALA A 99 19.85 17.66 -3.32
C ALA A 99 20.79 17.60 -2.10
N ILE A 100 21.37 16.44 -1.81
CA ILE A 100 22.36 16.28 -0.72
C ILE A 100 23.61 17.12 -1.00
N HIS A 101 24.13 17.08 -2.24
CA HIS A 101 25.32 17.84 -2.63
C HIS A 101 25.10 19.36 -2.53
N ASP A 102 23.97 19.84 -3.04
CA ASP A 102 23.63 21.26 -3.03
C ASP A 102 23.38 21.77 -1.61
N GLU A 103 22.71 20.96 -0.76
CA GLU A 103 22.53 21.23 0.67
C GLU A 103 23.88 21.35 1.38
N GLU A 104 24.78 20.38 1.20
CA GLU A 104 26.12 20.40 1.82
C GLU A 104 26.92 21.63 1.42
N LYS A 105 26.92 21.98 0.13
CA LYS A 105 27.61 23.17 -0.39
C LYS A 105 27.04 24.45 0.21
N THR A 106 25.71 24.57 0.25
CA THR A 106 25.02 25.74 0.79
C THR A 106 25.28 25.91 2.27
N VAL A 107 25.10 24.85 3.06
CA VAL A 107 25.29 24.88 4.51
C VAL A 107 26.75 25.15 4.86
N SER A 108 27.71 24.56 4.14
CA SER A 108 29.13 24.81 4.37
C SER A 108 29.49 26.28 4.11
N SER A 109 28.96 26.87 3.02
CA SER A 109 29.17 28.29 2.72
C SER A 109 28.58 29.20 3.81
N VAL A 110 27.38 28.89 4.29
CA VAL A 110 26.73 29.65 5.37
C VAL A 110 27.50 29.53 6.68
N ILE A 111 27.98 28.32 7.04
CA ILE A 111 28.79 28.12 8.24
C ILE A 111 30.09 28.93 8.15
N THR A 112 30.80 28.90 7.01
CA THR A 112 32.03 29.68 6.85
C THR A 112 31.78 31.18 7.01
N SER A 113 30.75 31.71 6.36
CA SER A 113 30.38 33.13 6.49
C SER A 113 29.96 33.51 7.91
N LEU A 114 29.24 32.63 8.61
CA LEU A 114 28.85 32.85 10.00
C LEU A 114 30.05 32.78 10.93
N LEU A 115 31.02 31.89 10.70
CA LEU A 115 32.22 31.83 11.54
C LEU A 115 33.07 33.11 11.47
N GLU A 116 32.95 33.88 10.38
CA GLU A 116 33.59 35.19 10.24
C GLU A 116 32.80 36.33 10.90
N THR A 117 31.47 36.26 10.90
CA THR A 117 30.57 37.35 11.34
C THR A 117 30.01 37.15 12.74
N ASP A 118 29.56 35.94 13.07
CA ASP A 118 29.07 35.49 14.37
C ASP A 118 29.52 34.04 14.65
N PRO A 119 30.69 33.87 15.29
CA PRO A 119 31.25 32.55 15.57
C PRO A 119 30.35 31.64 16.42
N HIS A 120 29.53 32.21 17.30
CA HIS A 120 28.64 31.44 18.17
C HIS A 120 27.51 30.83 17.36
N LEU A 121 26.86 31.64 16.51
CA LEU A 121 25.81 31.15 15.62
C LEU A 121 26.37 30.14 14.60
N GLY A 122 27.54 30.41 14.02
CA GLY A 122 28.20 29.47 13.11
C GLY A 122 28.49 28.10 13.75
N CYS A 123 28.93 28.10 15.03
CA CYS A 123 29.14 26.86 15.79
C CYS A 123 27.84 26.09 16.05
N GLU A 124 26.77 26.77 16.42
CA GLU A 124 25.47 26.13 16.69
C GLU A 124 24.82 25.58 15.41
N ILE A 125 24.90 26.30 14.29
CA ILE A 125 24.40 25.80 13.00
C ILE A 125 25.18 24.55 12.56
N ARG A 126 26.51 24.56 12.68
CA ARG A 126 27.36 23.38 12.41
C ARG A 126 26.97 22.20 13.30
N ARG A 127 26.78 22.43 14.60
CA ARG A 127 26.37 21.39 15.55
C ARG A 127 25.00 20.81 15.19
N SER A 128 24.06 21.67 14.84
CA SER A 128 22.67 21.30 14.49
C SER A 128 22.58 20.52 13.18
N HIS A 129 23.48 20.80 12.22
CA HIS A 129 23.52 20.11 10.93
C HIS A 129 24.21 18.72 10.99
N ARG A 130 25.05 18.46 11.99
CA ARG A 130 25.85 17.22 12.10
C ARG A 130 25.04 15.92 11.99
N PRO A 131 23.85 15.76 12.62
CA PRO A 131 23.04 14.56 12.45
C PRO A 131 22.60 14.35 10.99
N ARG A 132 22.29 15.45 10.29
CA ARG A 132 21.84 15.42 8.90
C ARG A 132 22.96 14.99 7.96
N THR A 133 24.18 15.50 8.16
CA THR A 133 25.37 15.02 7.43
C THR A 133 25.59 13.52 7.63
N ALA A 134 25.43 13.00 8.86
CA ALA A 134 25.59 11.56 9.13
C ALA A 134 24.54 10.72 8.38
N VAL A 135 23.28 11.16 8.38
CA VAL A 135 22.19 10.50 7.64
C VAL A 135 22.41 10.56 6.13
N ASN A 136 22.80 11.74 5.61
CA ASN A 136 23.14 11.92 4.21
C ASN A 136 24.31 11.01 3.78
N GLY A 137 25.32 10.81 4.63
CA GLY A 137 26.40 9.85 4.38
C GLY A 137 25.91 8.41 4.21
N ILE A 138 24.93 7.98 5.02
CA ILE A 138 24.29 6.65 4.88
C ILE A 138 23.50 6.59 3.57
N HIS A 139 22.78 7.65 3.22
CA HIS A 139 22.03 7.71 1.96
C HIS A 139 22.97 7.59 0.76
N LEU A 140 24.02 8.40 0.69
CA LEU A 140 25.01 8.35 -0.39
C LEU A 140 25.63 6.95 -0.51
N TYR A 141 26.06 6.35 0.61
CA TYR A 141 26.60 4.98 0.61
C TYR A 141 25.62 3.95 0.01
N ARG A 142 24.32 4.05 0.36
CA ARG A 142 23.29 3.15 -0.17
C ARG A 142 23.02 3.40 -1.65
N LEU A 143 22.96 4.66 -2.07
CA LEU A 143 22.79 5.04 -3.48
C LEU A 143 23.94 4.51 -4.33
N ASP A 144 25.18 4.56 -3.83
CA ASP A 144 26.35 4.02 -4.50
C ASP A 144 26.31 2.49 -4.66
N GLN A 145 25.66 1.76 -3.75
CA GLN A 145 25.45 0.31 -3.92
C GLN A 145 24.43 -0.02 -5.02
N ILE A 146 23.48 0.88 -5.29
CA ILE A 146 22.44 0.68 -6.32
C ILE A 146 22.99 0.97 -7.73
N ARG A 147 24.01 1.82 -7.84
CA ARG A 147 24.62 2.20 -9.14
C ARG A 147 25.59 1.14 -9.69
N LYS A 148 25.97 0.12 -8.90
CA LYS A 148 26.83 -0.99 -9.33
C LYS A 148 26.04 -2.05 -10.08
#